data_AF-A0A395XHC1-F1
#
_entry.id   AF-A0A395XHC1-F1
#
_cell.length_a   1.000
_cell.length_b   1.000
_cell.length_c   1.000
_cell.angle_alpha   90.00
_cell.angle_beta   90.00
_cell.angle_gamma   90.00
#
_symmetry.space_group_name_H-M   'P 1'
#
loop_
_entity.id
_entity.type
_entity.pdbx_description
1 polymer ?
#
loop_
_entity_poly.entity_id
_entity_poly.type
_entity_poly.pdbx_seq_one_letter_code
_entity_poly.pdbx_strand_id
1 'polypeptide(L)'
;MMNNGKGANMKNDKDVENTEDAEVVCPRCGSRNIARIFRGMPSFTEELQHELDEGKVVLGGCEVEGIYPLSCYQCNDCEEEF
;
A
#
# COMPACT_ATOMS: atom_id res chain seq x y z
N MET A 1 56.64 1.56 5.28
CA MET A 1 55.81 2.78 5.19
C MET A 1 55.11 2.73 3.82
N MET A 2 53.83 2.99 3.59
CA MET A 2 52.83 3.81 4.26
C MET A 2 51.46 3.13 4.19
N ASN A 3 50.65 3.32 5.23
CA ASN A 3 49.20 3.12 5.21
C ASN A 3 48.54 4.10 4.23
N ASN A 4 47.33 3.75 3.78
CA ASN A 4 46.16 4.61 3.46
C ASN A 4 45.35 3.90 2.37
N GLY A 5 44.06 3.65 2.47
CA GLY A 5 43.04 4.15 3.37
C GLY A 5 41.73 4.22 2.59
N LYS A 6 40.61 4.02 3.31
CA LYS A 6 39.24 4.39 2.95
C LYS A 6 38.52 3.44 1.98
N GLY A 7 37.88 2.44 2.61
CA GLY A 7 36.64 1.90 2.09
C GLY A 7 35.58 3.01 2.04
N ALA A 8 34.98 3.21 0.88
CA ALA A 8 33.75 3.97 0.72
C ALA A 8 32.59 2.99 0.87
N ASN A 9 32.08 2.87 2.10
CA ASN A 9 30.72 2.38 2.33
C ASN A 9 29.78 3.50 1.88
N MET A 10 29.21 3.39 0.68
CA MET A 10 28.04 4.19 0.33
C MET A 10 26.89 3.72 1.22
N LYS A 11 26.60 4.50 2.25
CA LYS A 11 25.36 4.40 3.01
C LYS A 11 24.25 4.86 2.06
N ASN A 12 23.32 3.97 1.76
CA ASN A 12 22.05 4.36 1.15
C ASN A 12 21.21 4.97 2.27
N ASP A 13 21.02 6.28 2.22
CA ASP A 13 20.04 7.01 2.99
C ASP A 13 18.65 6.52 2.57
N LYS A 14 18.17 5.48 3.26
CA LYS A 14 16.78 5.06 3.26
C LYS A 14 16.13 5.70 4.47
N ASP A 15 15.75 6.97 4.33
CA ASP A 15 14.70 7.54 5.16
C ASP A 15 13.36 7.00 4.64
N VAL A 16 13.16 5.69 4.83
CA VAL A 16 11.82 5.10 4.78
C VAL A 16 11.23 5.43 6.14
N GLU A 17 10.48 6.53 6.18
CA GLU A 17 9.63 6.88 7.31
C GLU A 17 8.72 5.67 7.58
N ASN A 18 9.12 4.86 8.57
CA ASN A 18 8.28 3.88 9.22
C ASN A 18 7.20 4.67 9.95
N THR A 19 6.14 5.01 9.24
CA THR A 19 4.88 5.37 9.85
C THR A 19 4.21 4.05 10.19
N GLU A 20 4.15 3.77 11.48
CA GLU A 20 3.56 2.58 12.07
C GLU A 20 2.20 2.31 11.40
N ASP A 21 2.18 1.37 10.46
CA ASP A 21 0.99 0.91 9.76
C ASP A 21 0.03 0.38 10.83
N ALA A 22 -0.92 1.22 11.25
CA ALA A 22 -2.01 0.78 12.09
C ALA A 22 -2.63 -0.44 11.40
N GLU A 23 -2.49 -1.61 12.02
CA GLU A 23 -2.86 -2.88 11.42
C GLU A 23 -4.36 -2.84 11.08
N VAL A 24 -4.67 -2.69 9.79
CA VAL A 24 -6.06 -2.53 9.35
C VAL A 24 -6.77 -3.87 9.48
N VAL A 25 -7.87 -3.88 10.22
CA VAL A 25 -8.68 -5.06 10.48
C VAL A 25 -10.11 -4.79 10.03
N CYS A 26 -10.72 -5.76 9.36
CA CYS A 26 -12.11 -5.66 8.95
C CYS A 26 -13.02 -5.52 10.18
N PRO A 27 -13.81 -4.44 10.30
CA PRO A 27 -14.72 -4.25 11.43
C PRO A 27 -15.88 -5.26 11.44
N ARG A 28 -16.18 -5.88 10.29
CA ARG A 28 -17.27 -6.86 10.15
C ARG A 28 -16.86 -8.25 10.60
N CYS A 29 -15.73 -8.77 10.12
CA CYS A 29 -15.34 -10.17 10.31
C CYS A 29 -14.05 -10.37 11.12
N GLY A 30 -13.30 -9.30 11.42
CA GLY A 30 -12.02 -9.38 12.12
C GLY A 30 -10.85 -9.89 11.28
N SER A 31 -11.01 -10.04 9.96
CA SER A 31 -9.91 -10.44 9.08
C SER A 31 -8.89 -9.33 8.89
N ARG A 32 -7.65 -9.75 8.62
CA ARG A 32 -6.50 -8.89 8.25
C ARG A 32 -6.21 -8.94 6.76
N ASN A 33 -6.95 -9.74 5.99
CA ASN A 33 -6.83 -9.81 4.55
C ASN A 33 -7.59 -8.62 3.92
N ILE A 34 -6.95 -7.46 3.96
CA ILE A 34 -7.52 -6.18 3.55
C ILE A 34 -6.79 -5.66 2.32
N ALA A 35 -7.56 -5.31 1.29
CA ALA A 35 -7.10 -4.61 0.11
C ALA A 35 -7.35 -3.10 0.21
N ARG A 36 -6.48 -2.29 -0.39
CA ARG A 36 -6.74 -0.87 -0.60
C ARG A 36 -7.58 -0.66 -1.85
N ILE A 37 -8.57 0.21 -1.77
CA ILE A 37 -9.39 0.58 -2.92
C ILE A 37 -8.67 1.67 -3.71
N PHE A 38 -8.27 1.34 -4.93
CA PHE A 38 -7.67 2.27 -5.87
C PHE A 38 -8.73 2.81 -6.83
N ARG A 39 -9.03 4.11 -6.73
CA ARG A 39 -10.08 4.78 -7.51
C ARG A 39 -9.50 5.61 -8.65
N GLY A 40 -10.30 5.81 -9.70
CA GLY A 40 -9.91 6.56 -10.88
C GLY A 40 -9.44 5.67 -12.04
N MET A 41 -8.71 6.27 -12.99
CA MET A 41 -8.18 5.56 -14.17
C MET A 41 -6.70 5.20 -13.93
N PRO A 42 -6.37 3.93 -13.67
CA PRO A 42 -4.99 3.51 -13.52
C PRO A 42 -4.24 3.48 -14.86
N SER A 43 -2.92 3.67 -14.79
CA SER A 43 -2.01 3.48 -15.94
C SER A 43 -1.58 2.01 -16.13
N PHE A 44 -2.18 1.06 -15.40
CA PHE A 44 -1.90 -0.39 -15.42
C PHE A 44 -0.40 -0.74 -15.55
N THR A 45 0.39 -0.32 -14.55
CA THR A 45 1.80 -0.71 -14.47
C THR A 45 1.95 -2.17 -14.04
N GLU A 46 3.10 -2.77 -14.30
CA GLU A 46 3.40 -4.15 -13.84
C GLU A 46 3.31 -4.29 -12.32
N GLU A 47 3.72 -3.25 -11.59
CA GLU A 47 3.63 -3.19 -10.13
C GLU A 47 2.17 -3.23 -9.66
N LEU A 48 1.31 -2.39 -10.25
CA LEU A 48 -0.11 -2.37 -9.92
C LEU A 48 -0.76 -3.71 -10.25
N GLN A 49 -0.38 -4.32 -11.38
CA GLN A 49 -0.88 -5.65 -11.76
C GLN A 49 -0.52 -6.70 -10.70
N HIS A 50 0.73 -6.70 -10.24
CA HIS A 50 1.16 -7.60 -9.17
C HIS A 50 0.40 -7.37 -7.86
N GLU A 51 0.14 -6.12 -7.48
CA GLU A 51 -0.63 -5.80 -6.28
C GLU A 51 -2.10 -6.23 -6.38
N LEU A 52 -2.69 -6.16 -7.58
CA LEU A 52 -4.03 -6.70 -7.86
C LEU A 52 -4.04 -8.23 -7.76
N ASP A 53 -3.04 -8.90 -8.32
CA ASP A 53 -2.91 -10.36 -8.28
C ASP A 53 -2.66 -10.89 -6.85
N GLU A 54 -1.93 -10.14 -6.02
CA GLU A 54 -1.75 -10.44 -4.60
C GLU A 54 -2.97 -10.08 -3.73
N GLY A 55 -3.97 -9.37 -4.29
CA GLY A 55 -5.13 -8.89 -3.54
C GLY A 55 -4.81 -7.79 -2.52
N LYS A 56 -3.68 -7.09 -2.68
CA LYS A 56 -3.31 -5.92 -1.86
C LYS A 56 -4.08 -4.67 -2.29
N VAL A 57 -4.46 -4.62 -3.56
CA VAL A 57 -5.24 -3.54 -4.16
C VAL A 57 -6.47 -4.14 -4.85
N VAL A 58 -7.56 -3.39 -4.83
CA VAL A 58 -8.75 -3.63 -5.64
C VAL A 58 -9.09 -2.34 -6.39
N LEU A 59 -9.56 -2.48 -7.63
CA LEU A 59 -9.98 -1.31 -8.42
C LEU A 59 -11.40 -0.91 -8.03
N GLY A 60 -11.53 0.32 -7.54
CA GLY A 60 -12.82 0.97 -7.30
C GLY A 60 -13.34 1.71 -8.53
N GLY A 61 -14.44 2.43 -8.35
CA GLY A 61 -15.00 3.31 -9.38
C GLY A 61 -14.13 4.53 -9.68
N CYS A 62 -14.62 5.38 -10.59
CA CYS A 62 -14.01 6.68 -10.91
C CYS A 62 -14.39 7.80 -9.94
N GLU A 63 -15.08 7.47 -8.84
CA GLU A 63 -15.51 8.44 -7.84
C GLU A 63 -14.31 9.10 -7.17
N VAL A 64 -14.39 10.43 -7.09
CA VAL A 64 -13.43 11.27 -6.38
C VAL A 64 -14.10 11.73 -5.09
N GLU A 65 -13.33 11.79 -4.01
CA GLU A 65 -13.81 12.24 -2.71
C GLU A 65 -14.49 13.61 -2.83
N GLY A 66 -15.73 13.69 -2.35
CA GLY A 66 -16.56 14.88 -2.44
C GLY A 66 -16.78 15.49 -1.06
N ILE A 67 -18.04 15.53 -0.62
CA ILE A 67 -18.41 15.99 0.73
C ILE A 67 -18.31 14.84 1.75
N TYR A 68 -18.49 13.61 1.29
CA TYR A 68 -18.38 12.40 2.11
C TYR A 68 -17.08 11.65 1.77
N PRO A 69 -16.38 11.14 2.79
CA PRO A 69 -15.21 10.30 2.56
C PRO A 69 -15.65 9.02 1.85
N LEU A 70 -14.82 8.57 0.91
CA LEU A 70 -15.00 7.29 0.24
C LEU A 70 -14.34 6.19 1.09
N SER A 71 -14.87 4.97 1.03
CA SER A 71 -14.19 3.80 1.58
C SER A 71 -12.82 3.66 0.92
N CYS A 72 -11.81 3.43 1.76
CA CYS A 72 -10.42 3.27 1.34
C CYS A 72 -9.98 1.81 1.36
N TYR A 73 -10.72 0.95 2.05
CA TYR A 73 -10.36 -0.44 2.27
C TYR A 73 -11.51 -1.39 1.90
N GLN A 74 -11.15 -2.57 1.41
CA GLN A 74 -12.07 -3.67 1.18
C GLN A 74 -11.53 -4.93 1.87
N CYS A 75 -12.37 -5.66 2.58
CA CYS A 75 -12.01 -6.97 3.09
C CYS A 75 -12.11 -8.04 2.01
N ASN A 76 -11.02 -8.76 1.73
CA ASN A 76 -11.00 -9.83 0.73
C ASN A 76 -11.80 -11.07 1.15
N ASP A 77 -11.96 -11.33 2.45
CA ASP A 77 -12.72 -12.51 2.94
C ASP A 77 -14.23 -12.29 2.96
N CYS A 78 -14.65 -11.05 3.13
CA CYS A 78 -15.99 -10.72 3.57
C CYS A 78 -16.67 -9.65 2.71
N GLU A 79 -15.90 -9.08 1.76
CA GLU A 79 -16.28 -8.11 0.74
C GLU A 79 -16.83 -6.78 1.29
N GLU A 80 -16.60 -6.51 2.58
CA GLU A 80 -17.02 -5.25 3.21
C GLU A 80 -16.06 -4.11 2.83
N GLU A 81 -16.62 -2.98 2.43
CA GLU A 81 -15.90 -1.73 2.16
C GLU A 81 -16.02 -0.77 3.36
N PHE A 82 -14.90 -0.17 3.80
CA PHE A 82 -14.87 0.74 4.95
C PHE A 82 -13.72 1.77 4.89
#